data_AF-A0A6I2UWX3-F1
#
_entry.id   AF-A0A6I2UWX3-F1
#
_cell.length_a   1.000
_cell.length_b   1.000
_cell.length_c   1.000
_cell.angle_alpha   90.00
_cell.angle_beta   90.00
_cell.angle_gamma   90.00
#
_symmetry.space_group_name_H-M   'P 1'
#
loop_
_entity.id
_entity.type
_entity.pdbx_description
1 polymer ?
#
loop_
_entity_poly.entity_id
_entity_poly.type
_entity_poly.pdbx_seq_one_letter_code
_entity_poly.pdbx_strand_id
1 'polypeptide(L)'
;MEILNMIHSGESPFDIIYHVAKRLEKESGEPGYAQYVEDQIRAVYGFALEHVKPMKDELRDVEERLRRIEESYKNPSFTEEEHTRIGFAITRHKKNIERLKDMIRKAEADHEDMTITKN
;
A
#
# COMPACT_ATOMS: atom_id res chain seq x y z
N MET A 1 -3.92 -26.51 -3.89
CA MET A 1 -4.99 -25.61 -4.40
C MET A 1 -4.97 -24.31 -3.60
N GLU A 2 -3.89 -23.52 -3.67
CA GLU A 2 -3.72 -22.33 -2.82
C GLU A 2 -4.78 -21.26 -3.07
N ILE A 3 -5.04 -20.90 -4.32
CA ILE A 3 -6.05 -19.89 -4.67
C ILE A 3 -7.45 -20.30 -4.18
N LEU A 4 -7.82 -21.58 -4.36
CA LEU A 4 -9.11 -22.07 -3.86
C LEU A 4 -9.19 -21.94 -2.33
N ASN A 5 -8.10 -22.23 -1.62
CA ASN A 5 -8.06 -22.08 -0.16
C ASN A 5 -8.20 -20.61 0.24
N MET A 6 -7.53 -19.68 -0.45
CA MET A 6 -7.69 -18.23 -0.19
C MET A 6 -9.13 -17.78 -0.39
N ILE A 7 -9.79 -18.26 -1.46
CA ILE A 7 -11.21 -17.97 -1.71
C ILE A 7 -12.09 -18.54 -0.59
N HIS A 8 -11.85 -19.80 -0.17
CA HIS A 8 -12.61 -20.43 0.91
C HIS A 8 -12.42 -19.72 2.26
N SER A 9 -11.22 -19.17 2.51
CA SER A 9 -10.92 -18.41 3.72
C SER A 9 -11.46 -16.97 3.69
N GLY A 10 -12.03 -16.52 2.57
CA GLY A 10 -12.53 -15.15 2.43
C GLY A 10 -11.42 -14.10 2.35
N GLU A 11 -10.25 -14.47 1.82
CA GLU A 11 -9.17 -13.51 1.58
C GLU A 11 -9.63 -12.38 0.64
N SER A 12 -9.10 -11.18 0.84
CA SER A 12 -9.39 -10.03 -0.02
C SER A 12 -9.04 -10.34 -1.48
N PRO A 13 -9.87 -9.92 -2.46
CA PRO A 13 -9.53 -10.04 -3.88
C PRO A 13 -8.15 -9.45 -4.20
N PHE A 14 -7.75 -8.36 -3.54
CA PHE A 14 -6.44 -7.73 -3.74
C PHE A 14 -5.28 -8.60 -3.26
N ASP A 15 -5.46 -9.29 -2.13
CA ASP A 15 -4.46 -10.19 -1.57
C ASP A 15 -4.30 -11.44 -2.47
N ILE A 16 -5.41 -11.94 -3.03
CA ILE A 16 -5.40 -13.01 -4.03
C ILE A 16 -4.67 -12.58 -5.31
N ILE A 17 -4.99 -11.40 -5.86
CA ILE A 17 -4.34 -10.87 -7.08
C ILE A 17 -2.84 -10.73 -6.85
N TYR A 18 -2.42 -10.16 -5.72
CA TYR A 18 -1.01 -10.00 -5.41
C TYR A 18 -0.29 -11.35 -5.20
N HIS A 19 -0.96 -12.35 -4.61
CA HIS A 19 -0.42 -13.71 -4.52
C HIS A 19 -0.18 -14.32 -5.90
N VAL A 20 -1.13 -14.16 -6.82
CA VAL A 20 -0.95 -14.59 -8.22
C VAL A 20 0.21 -13.84 -8.87
N ALA A 21 0.33 -12.52 -8.65
CA ALA A 21 1.41 -11.73 -9.21
C ALA A 21 2.80 -12.20 -8.73
N LYS A 22 2.97 -12.50 -7.43
CA LYS A 22 4.19 -13.09 -6.89
C LYS A 22 4.54 -14.44 -7.52
N ARG A 23 3.52 -15.26 -7.79
CA ARG A 23 3.73 -16.53 -8.50
C ARG A 23 4.21 -16.27 -9.93
N LEU A 24 3.55 -15.38 -10.66
CA LEU A 24 3.92 -15.06 -12.03
C LEU A 24 5.33 -14.46 -12.12
N GLU A 25 5.70 -13.55 -11.22
CA GLU A 25 7.06 -13.00 -11.11
C GLU A 25 8.10 -14.12 -10.99
N LYS A 26 7.86 -15.09 -10.13
CA LYS A 26 8.75 -16.23 -9.92
C LYS A 26 8.85 -17.14 -11.15
N GLU A 27 7.73 -17.46 -11.81
CA GLU A 27 7.69 -18.37 -12.95
C GLU A 27 8.23 -17.73 -14.24
N SER A 28 7.98 -16.42 -14.43
CA SER A 28 8.46 -15.66 -15.60
C SER A 28 9.91 -15.22 -15.47
N GLY A 29 10.44 -15.12 -14.24
CA GLY A 29 11.76 -14.56 -13.99
C GLY A 29 11.84 -13.06 -14.28
N GLU A 30 10.74 -12.33 -14.06
CA GLU A 30 10.64 -10.86 -14.24
C GLU A 30 10.60 -10.13 -12.88
N PRO A 31 11.77 -9.79 -12.27
CA PRO A 31 11.80 -9.14 -10.97
C PRO A 31 11.08 -7.80 -10.96
N GLY A 32 10.25 -7.58 -9.94
CA GLY A 32 9.48 -6.36 -9.75
C GLY A 32 8.06 -6.43 -10.32
N TYR A 33 7.68 -7.51 -11.02
CA TYR A 33 6.32 -7.67 -11.54
C TYR A 33 5.27 -7.63 -10.42
N ALA A 34 5.52 -8.30 -9.30
CA ALA A 34 4.58 -8.30 -8.18
C ALA A 34 4.41 -6.89 -7.58
N GLN A 35 5.53 -6.18 -7.40
CA GLN A 35 5.50 -4.79 -6.92
C GLN A 35 4.74 -3.87 -7.89
N TYR A 36 4.93 -4.04 -9.19
CA TYR A 36 4.21 -3.26 -10.19
C TYR A 36 2.69 -3.49 -10.10
N VAL A 37 2.25 -4.75 -9.94
CA VAL A 37 0.83 -5.06 -9.73
C VAL A 37 0.30 -4.42 -8.43
N GLU A 38 1.04 -4.48 -7.34
CA GLU A 38 0.66 -3.84 -6.09
C GLU A 38 0.52 -2.32 -6.22
N ASP A 39 1.43 -1.68 -6.95
CA ASP A 39 1.38 -0.25 -7.24
C ASP A 39 0.12 0.10 -8.07
N GLN A 40 -0.25 -0.75 -9.04
CA GLN A 40 -1.51 -0.60 -9.77
C GLN A 40 -2.74 -0.80 -8.88
N ILE A 41 -2.67 -1.76 -7.93
CA ILE A 41 -3.75 -1.98 -6.96
C ILE A 41 -3.98 -0.70 -6.14
N ARG A 42 -2.91 -0.10 -5.63
CA ARG A 42 -2.98 1.15 -4.85
C ARG A 42 -3.45 2.31 -5.70
N ALA A 43 -2.95 2.45 -6.92
CA ALA A 43 -3.26 3.56 -7.82
C ALA A 43 -4.73 3.55 -8.28
N VAL A 44 -5.18 2.41 -8.80
CA VAL A 44 -6.52 2.30 -9.41
C VAL A 44 -7.56 1.99 -8.34
N TYR A 45 -7.44 0.85 -7.66
CA TYR A 45 -8.46 0.41 -6.73
C TYR A 45 -8.43 1.21 -5.43
N GLY A 46 -7.25 1.59 -4.95
CA GLY A 46 -7.12 2.44 -3.76
C GLY A 46 -7.46 3.90 -4.02
N PHE A 47 -6.67 4.61 -4.81
CA PHE A 47 -6.79 6.07 -4.94
C PHE A 47 -7.90 6.54 -5.89
N ALA A 48 -8.14 5.83 -7.00
CA ALA A 48 -9.13 6.28 -7.99
C ALA A 48 -10.54 5.76 -7.71
N LEU A 49 -10.65 4.51 -7.23
CA LEU A 49 -11.93 3.87 -6.88
C LEU A 49 -12.23 3.85 -5.38
N GLU A 50 -11.34 4.44 -4.57
CA GLU A 50 -11.53 4.63 -3.13
C GLU A 50 -11.82 3.33 -2.35
N HIS A 51 -11.34 2.17 -2.82
CA HIS A 51 -11.47 0.93 -2.05
C HIS A 51 -10.61 0.98 -0.78
N VAL A 52 -11.25 0.67 0.34
CA VAL A 52 -10.68 0.86 1.68
C VAL A 52 -9.44 0.00 1.92
N LYS A 53 -9.47 -1.29 1.55
CA LYS A 53 -8.37 -2.23 1.85
C LYS A 53 -7.04 -1.80 1.21
N PRO A 54 -6.94 -1.50 -0.11
CA PRO A 54 -5.71 -1.01 -0.72
C PRO A 54 -5.17 0.27 -0.08
N MET A 55 -6.05 1.20 0.31
CA MET A 55 -5.62 2.42 0.99
C MET A 55 -5.10 2.16 2.41
N LYS A 56 -5.72 1.22 3.15
CA LYS A 56 -5.23 0.79 4.48
C LYS A 56 -3.88 0.09 4.40
N ASP A 57 -3.66 -0.74 3.39
CA ASP A 57 -2.36 -1.36 3.16
C ASP A 57 -1.28 -0.31 2.85
N GLU A 58 -1.58 0.64 1.95
CA GLU A 58 -0.68 1.76 1.67
C GLU A 58 -0.40 2.62 2.92
N LEU A 59 -1.43 2.89 3.74
CA LEU A 59 -1.25 3.63 4.99
C LEU A 59 -0.28 2.92 5.94
N ARG A 60 -0.45 1.60 6.16
CA ARG A 60 0.45 0.80 7.00
C ARG A 60 1.89 0.88 6.50
N ASP A 61 2.10 0.73 5.20
CA ASP A 61 3.43 0.72 4.59
C ASP A 61 4.11 2.09 4.63
N VAL A 62 3.35 3.17 4.45
CA VAL A 62 3.86 4.55 4.60
C VAL A 62 4.19 4.85 6.06
N GLU A 63 3.40 4.39 7.01
CA GLU A 63 3.70 4.51 8.44
C GLU A 63 4.96 3.73 8.83
N GLU A 64 5.15 2.51 8.33
CA GLU A 64 6.38 1.74 8.50
C GLU A 64 7.61 2.44 7.90
N ARG A 65 7.45 3.03 6.72
CA ARG A 65 8.51 3.80 6.07
C ARG A 65 8.84 5.05 6.88
N LEU A 66 7.84 5.77 7.37
CA LEU A 66 8.03 6.94 8.23
C LEU A 66 8.82 6.55 9.49
N ARG A 67 8.46 5.44 10.17
CA ARG A 67 9.18 4.97 11.36
C ARG A 67 10.68 4.76 11.09
N ARG A 68 11.02 4.12 9.97
CA ARG A 68 12.42 3.90 9.55
C ARG A 68 13.16 5.21 9.24
N ILE A 69 12.48 6.17 8.63
CA ILE A 69 13.06 7.49 8.32
C ILE A 69 13.27 8.29 9.61
N GLU A 70 12.32 8.27 10.55
CA GLU A 70 12.44 8.92 11.85
C GLU A 70 13.54 8.28 12.71
N GLU A 71 13.77 6.98 12.60
CA GLU A 71 14.91 6.30 13.21
C GLU A 71 16.23 6.74 12.56
N SER A 72 16.27 6.81 11.22
CA SER A 72 17.44 7.29 10.49
C SER A 72 17.79 8.74 10.86
N TYR A 73 16.79 9.60 11.09
CA TYR A 73 16.98 10.98 11.53
C TYR A 73 17.71 11.10 12.86
N LYS A 74 17.72 10.06 13.71
CA LYS A 74 18.41 10.10 15.01
C LYS A 74 19.90 9.75 14.90
N ASN A 75 20.37 9.35 13.73
CA ASN A 75 21.76 8.94 13.55
C ASN A 75 22.70 10.15 13.70
N PRO A 76 23.58 10.19 14.72
CA PRO A 76 24.47 11.32 14.96
C PRO A 76 25.62 11.41 13.93
N SER A 77 25.79 10.41 13.06
CA SER A 77 26.80 10.44 12.00
C SER A 77 26.38 11.29 10.80
N PHE A 78 25.12 11.71 10.72
CA PHE A 78 24.63 12.52 9.62
C PHE A 78 25.00 14.00 9.79
N THR A 79 25.28 14.63 8.67
CA THR A 79 25.51 16.07 8.57
C THR A 79 24.20 16.85 8.70
N GLU A 80 24.30 18.14 8.97
CA GLU A 80 23.14 19.05 9.01
C GLU A 80 22.33 19.05 7.71
N GLU A 81 23.00 18.94 6.57
CA GLU A 81 22.32 18.86 5.27
C GLU A 81 21.53 17.54 5.13
N GLU A 82 22.10 16.41 5.58
CA GLU A 82 21.42 15.12 5.59
C GLU A 82 20.22 15.13 6.54
N HIS A 83 20.36 15.65 7.75
CA HIS A 83 19.23 15.85 8.66
C HIS A 83 18.14 16.72 8.02
N THR A 84 18.52 17.82 7.35
CA THR A 84 17.56 18.68 6.65
C THR A 84 16.78 17.91 5.58
N ARG A 85 17.46 17.12 4.74
CA ARG A 85 16.84 16.29 3.70
C ARG A 85 15.92 15.23 4.29
N ILE A 86 16.34 14.55 5.35
CA ILE A 86 15.51 13.56 6.05
C ILE A 86 14.29 14.25 6.69
N GLY A 87 14.46 15.45 7.26
CA GLY A 87 13.36 16.26 7.80
C GLY A 87 12.29 16.60 6.77
N PHE A 88 12.67 16.92 5.54
CA PHE A 88 11.72 17.08 4.44
C PHE A 88 10.98 15.78 4.10
N ALA A 89 11.68 14.64 4.08
CA ALA A 89 11.05 13.35 3.86
C ALA A 89 10.02 13.02 4.96
N ILE A 90 10.35 13.22 6.23
CA ILE A 90 9.44 13.06 7.38
C ILE A 90 8.19 13.90 7.19
N THR A 91 8.36 15.19 6.88
CA THR A 91 7.24 16.13 6.68
C THR A 91 6.32 15.67 5.54
N ARG A 92 6.89 15.24 4.42
CA ARG A 92 6.14 14.72 3.27
C ARG A 92 5.37 13.46 3.62
N HIS A 93 5.98 12.52 4.34
CA HIS A 93 5.32 11.28 4.76
C HIS A 93 4.17 11.55 5.73
N LYS A 94 4.36 12.42 6.74
CA LYS A 94 3.28 12.84 7.65
C LYS A 94 2.10 13.44 6.90
N LYS A 95 2.35 14.32 5.93
CA LYS A 95 1.28 14.89 5.09
C LYS A 95 0.54 13.83 4.27
N ASN A 96 1.25 12.84 3.73
CA ASN A 96 0.62 11.75 2.98
C ASN A 96 -0.23 10.84 3.87
N ILE A 97 0.25 10.54 5.08
CA ILE A 97 -0.50 9.75 6.08
C ILE A 97 -1.82 10.42 6.42
N GLU A 98 -1.82 11.73 6.70
CA GLU A 98 -3.06 12.45 6.99
C GLU A 98 -4.02 12.46 5.80
N ARG A 99 -3.49 12.68 4.58
CA ARG A 99 -4.30 12.55 3.35
C ARG A 99 -4.93 11.17 3.20
N LEU A 100 -4.17 10.10 3.46
CA LEU A 100 -4.66 8.71 3.39
C LEU A 100 -5.75 8.44 4.42
N LYS A 101 -5.55 8.88 5.67
CA LYS A 101 -6.57 8.77 6.73
C LYS A 101 -7.86 9.49 6.35
N ASP A 102 -7.76 10.67 5.75
CA ASP A 102 -8.93 11.42 5.28
C ASP A 102 -9.68 10.70 4.16
N MET A 103 -8.96 10.15 3.18
CA MET A 103 -9.56 9.37 2.09
C MET A 103 -10.24 8.10 2.63
N ILE A 104 -9.57 7.36 3.51
CA ILE A 104 -10.14 6.15 4.14
C ILE A 104 -11.41 6.49 4.91
N ARG A 105 -11.40 7.56 5.73
CA ARG A 105 -12.59 7.98 6.49
C ARG A 105 -13.79 8.31 5.59
N LYS A 106 -13.54 8.94 4.43
CA LYS A 106 -14.60 9.25 3.45
C LYS A 106 -15.13 7.98 2.80
N ALA A 107 -14.24 7.14 2.27
CA ALA A 107 -14.60 5.87 1.66
C ALA A 107 -15.37 4.94 2.59
N GLU A 108 -15.01 4.88 3.87
CA GLU A 108 -15.74 4.12 4.88
C GLU A 108 -17.14 4.68 5.17
N ALA A 109 -17.34 6.00 5.05
CA ALA A 109 -18.63 6.65 5.26
C ALA A 109 -19.56 6.51 4.04
N ASP A 110 -18.99 6.47 2.83
CA ASP A 110 -19.74 6.41 1.58
C ASP A 110 -20.22 4.98 1.24
N HIS A 111 -19.76 3.96 1.98
CA HIS A 111 -20.27 2.57 1.96
C HIS A 111 -20.46 1.92 0.58
N GLU A 112 -19.65 2.28 -0.43
CA GLU A 112 -19.62 1.53 -1.69
C GLU A 112 -18.81 0.25 -1.50
N ASP A 113 -19.47 -0.81 -1.02
CA ASP A 113 -18.95 -2.17 -1.14
C ASP A 113 -18.77 -2.50 -2.64
N MET A 114 -17.66 -3.16 -2.99
CA MET A 114 -17.48 -3.73 -4.32
C MET A 114 -18.57 -4.76 -4.61
N THR A 115 -19.68 -4.33 -5.22
CA THR A 115 -20.69 -5.26 -5.70
C THR A 115 -20.22 -5.86 -7.03
N ILE A 116 -19.82 -7.13 -7.02
CA ILE A 116 -19.56 -7.87 -8.26
C ILE A 116 -20.92 -8.20 -8.90
N THR A 117 -21.32 -7.43 -9.91
CA THR A 117 -22.43 -7.81 -10.78
C THR A 117 -21.92 -8.84 -11.78
N LYS A 118 -22.35 -10.10 -11.63
CA LYS A 118 -22.05 -11.15 -12.61
C LYS A 118 -23.00 -10.98 -13.79
N ASN A 119 -22.45 -10.84 -15.00
CA ASN A 119 -23.21 -10.96 -16.25
C ASN A 119 -23.56 -12.42 -16.53
#